data_AF-A0A949BLR4-F1
#
_entry.id   AF-A0A949BLR4-F1
#
_cell.length_a   1.000
_cell.length_b   1.000
_cell.length_c   1.000
_cell.angle_alpha   90.00
_cell.angle_beta   90.00
_cell.angle_gamma   90.00
#
_symmetry.space_group_name_H-M   'P 1'
#
loop_
_entity.id
_entity.type
_entity.pdbx_description
1 polymer ?
#
loop_
_entity_poly.entity_id
_entity_poly.type
_entity_poly.pdbx_seq_one_letter_code
_entity_poly.pdbx_strand_id
1 'polypeptide(L)' 'MHPYTIRRLAREKKIPAFRAGGRWRFRKDDIEQWSKSYPFAKEKVRSEK' A
#
# COMPACT_ATOMS: atom_id res chain seq x y z
N MET A 1 2.48 9.04 -9.03
CA MET A 1 2.23 9.03 -7.57
C MET A 1 3.42 9.66 -6.87
N HIS A 2 3.28 10.81 -6.20
CA HIS A 2 4.39 11.45 -5.49
C HIS A 2 4.64 10.73 -4.15
N PRO A 3 5.90 10.41 -3.77
CA PRO A 3 6.21 9.64 -2.55
C PRO A 3 5.73 10.33 -1.25
N TYR A 4 5.44 11.62 -1.31
CA TYR A 4 4.88 12.40 -0.22
C TYR A 4 3.44 12.01 0.13
N THR A 5 2.65 11.60 -0.86
CA THR A 5 1.24 11.21 -0.68
C THR A 5 1.13 9.94 0.16
N ILE A 6 2.02 8.97 -0.05
CA ILE A 6 2.03 7.71 0.72
C ILE A 6 2.35 7.97 2.19
N ARG A 7 3.31 8.86 2.49
CA ARG A 7 3.67 9.21 3.88
C ARG A 7 2.53 9.95 4.59
N ARG A 8 1.79 10.79 3.88
CA ARG A 8 0.61 11.47 4.40
C ARG A 8 -0.50 10.48 4.71
N LEU A 9 -0.79 9.56 3.80
CA LEU A 9 -1.81 8.53 3.99
C LEU A 9 -1.46 7.55 5.13
N ALA A 10 -0.17 7.21 5.27
CA ALA A 10 0.34 6.41 6.39
C ALA A 10 0.17 7.14 7.74
N ARG A 11 0.41 8.47 7.79
CA ARG A 11 0.10 9.29 8.98
C ARG A 11 -1.39 9.33 9.30
N GLU A 12 -2.24 9.43 8.27
CA GLU A 12 -3.69 9.50 8.39
C GLU A 12 -4.33 8.11 8.67
N LYS A 13 -3.53 7.05 8.85
CA LYS A 13 -3.99 5.65 9.06
C LYS A 13 -4.91 5.12 7.94
N LYS A 14 -4.84 5.73 6.76
CA LYS A 14 -5.63 5.32 5.57
C LYS A 14 -5.02 4.14 4.83
N ILE A 15 -3.73 3.90 5.04
CA ILE A 15 -2.97 2.76 4.50
C ILE A 15 -2.37 2.02 5.70
N PRO A 16 -2.40 0.68 5.75
CA PRO A 16 -1.78 -0.09 6.82
C PRO A 16 -0.25 0.07 6.74
N ALA A 17 0.28 0.90 7.63
CA ALA A 17 1.69 1.26 7.69
C ALA A 17 2.14 1.45 9.14
N PHE A 18 3.38 1.10 9.44
CA PHE A 18 3.98 1.28 10.76
C PHE A 18 5.29 2.05 10.66
N ARG A 19 5.56 2.90 11.65
CA ARG A 19 6.83 3.65 11.72
C ARG A 19 7.84 2.84 12.51
N ALA A 20 8.94 2.45 11.88
CA ALA A 20 10.05 1.72 12.51
C ALA A 20 11.38 2.31 12.08
N GLY A 21 12.23 2.71 13.03
CA GLY A 21 13.56 3.25 12.77
C GLY A 21 13.56 4.50 11.86
N GLY A 22 12.62 5.42 12.06
CA GLY A 22 12.50 6.64 11.26
C GLY A 22 11.97 6.43 9.83
N ARG A 23 11.59 5.20 9.46
CA ARG A 23 11.04 4.87 8.14
C ARG A 23 9.63 4.32 8.27
N TRP A 24 8.84 4.49 7.22
CA TRP A 24 7.56 3.82 7.08
C TRP A 24 7.79 2.42 6.53
N ARG A 25 7.23 1.42 7.21
CA ARG A 25 7.22 0.03 6.79
C ARG A 25 5.78 -0.40 6.58
N PHE A 26 5.62 -1.38 5.70
CA PHE A 26 4.32 -1.90 5.28
C PHE A 26 4.42 -3.42 5.32
N ARG A 27 3.45 -4.09 5.95
CA ARG A 27 3.36 -5.54 5.85
C ARG A 27 2.72 -5.90 4.52
N LYS A 28 3.28 -6.90 3.86
CA LYS A 28 2.79 -7.36 2.56
C LYS A 28 1.34 -7.82 2.65
N ASP A 29 1.01 -8.65 3.65
CA ASP A 29 -0.34 -9.19 3.84
C ASP A 29 -1.38 -8.07 4.02
N ASP A 30 -1.05 -7.05 4.83
CA ASP A 30 -1.98 -5.96 5.14
C ASP A 30 -2.19 -5.04 3.93
N ILE A 31 -1.12 -4.75 3.16
CA ILE A 31 -1.23 -3.99 1.90
C ILE A 31 -1.99 -4.79 0.84
N GLU A 32 -1.79 -6.10 0.77
CA GLU A 32 -2.46 -6.95 -0.20
C GLU A 32 -3.96 -7.05 0.09
N GLN A 33 -4.36 -7.17 1.35
CA GLN A 33 -5.78 -7.09 1.76
C GLN A 33 -6.35 -5.69 1.53
N TRP A 34 -5.62 -4.63 1.87
CA TRP A 34 -6.05 -3.25 1.63
C TRP A 34 -6.23 -2.96 0.14
N SER A 35 -5.33 -3.47 -0.71
CA SER A 35 -5.40 -3.32 -2.16
C SER A 35 -6.58 -4.09 -2.75
N LYS A 36 -6.93 -5.26 -2.21
CA LYS A 36 -8.12 -6.03 -2.62
C LYS A 36 -9.42 -5.34 -2.20
N SER A 37 -9.42 -4.65 -1.07
CA SER A 37 -10.57 -3.89 -0.59
C SER A 37 -10.85 -2.62 -1.41
N TYR A 38 -9.86 -2.08 -2.11
CA TYR A 38 -10.06 -0.95 -3.00
C TYR A 38 -10.50 -1.44 -4.38
N PRO A 39 -11.65 -0.97 -4.92
CA PRO A 39 -12.14 -1.37 -6.24
C PRO A 39 -11.28 -0.86 -7.41
N PHE A 40 -10.09 -0.31 -7.14
CA PHE A 40 -9.18 0.23 -8.15
C PHE A 40 -8.26 -0.82 -8.77
N ALA A 41 -8.31 -2.08 -8.30
CA ALA A 41 -7.53 -3.16 -8.88
C ALA A 41 -8.08 -3.57 -10.26
N LYS A 42 -7.75 -2.79 -11.30
CA LYS A 42 -7.74 -3.32 -12.67
C LYS A 42 -6.66 -4.39 -12.74
N GLU A 43 -7.16 -5.60 -12.78
CA GLU A 43 -6.51 -6.83 -13.20
C GLU A 43 -5.49 -6.57 -14.32
N LYS A 44 -4.22 -6.83 -14.02
CA LYS A 44 -3.18 -7.05 -15.03
C LYS A 44 -2.34 -8.23 -14.60
N VAL A 45 -2.98 -9.40 -14.52
CA VAL A 45 -2.25 -10.66 -14.60
C VAL A 45 -1.94 -10.89 -16.08
N ARG A 46 -0.80 -10.36 -16.53
CA ARG A 46 -0.17 -10.76 -17.79
C ARG A 46 1.26 -11.17 -17.47
N SER A 47 1.48 -12.48 -17.44
CA SER A 47 2.77 -13.18 -17.56
C SER A 47 2.38 -14.67 -17.64
N GLU A 48 2.07 -15.24 -18.80
CA GLU A 48 3.01 -15.61 -19.86
C GLU A 48 4.07 -16.60 -19.33
N LYS A 49 3.75 -17.90 -19.32
CA LYS A 49 4.19 -18.88 -20.33
C LYS A 49 3.38 -20.17 -20.21
#